data_AF-A0A6P4DVE2-F1
#
_entry.id   AF-A0A6P4DVE2-F1
#
_cell.length_a   1.000
_cell.length_b   1.000
_cell.length_c   1.000
_cell.angle_alpha   90.00
_cell.angle_beta   90.00
_cell.angle_gamma   90.00
#
_symmetry.space_group_name_H-M   'P 1'
#
loop_
_entity.id
_entity.type
_entity.pdbx_description
1 polymer ?
#
loop_
_entity_poly.entity_id
_entity_poly.type
_entity_poly.pdbx_seq_one_letter_code
_entity_poly.pdbx_strand_id
1 'polypeptide(L)'
;LNDLGKKHPSILESNFQVILSKLHSKFAMTRVRTFRCVKDVILSGNIKLKGPILISMLAGLVDESAEVAREADAFFIRYKRLYNKMLFDHCLKECPFDLNGQAHLRGVRTDANYKSPLKGPKMAKSRRLLYNHIMSSVDENTLLLYFGQLKLLAEKTRDNAFVSNPGALTVVQDMLFIMRRICFRTKGKGKEKSTPGEGDINDEGEDEPMEAPAPAPKPAAGETPAPRGRGRKADNSEEPLKQLERCLRYVEETYRNLKSAMSSDFRHTFDSFCRALAMRFPNYIEFAQPAKFWQKYRSAKTPKGGKKKRRRLDDDAEDESEEDQQSDSDSDNEMPLERHKSTPAGSRMSQRKTSCDMLVTELIFQPPDW
;
A
#
# COMPACT_ATOMS: atom_id res chain seq x y z
N LEU A 1 -29.23 -17.51 12.88
CA LEU A 1 -28.24 -17.91 11.86
C LEU A 1 -27.20 -18.88 12.40
N ASN A 2 -26.57 -18.63 13.55
CA ASN A 2 -25.60 -19.57 14.15
C ASN A 2 -26.17 -20.97 14.39
N ASP A 3 -27.36 -21.07 15.00
CA ASP A 3 -27.99 -22.38 15.24
C ASP A 3 -28.38 -23.08 13.94
N LEU A 4 -28.84 -22.31 12.95
CA LEU A 4 -29.14 -22.81 11.61
C LEU A 4 -27.87 -23.32 10.91
N GLY A 5 -26.76 -22.59 10.99
CA GLY A 5 -25.48 -22.99 10.39
C GLY A 5 -24.87 -24.22 11.06
N LYS A 6 -25.09 -24.41 12.36
CA LYS A 6 -24.65 -25.61 13.08
C LYS A 6 -25.46 -26.85 12.70
N LYS A 7 -26.78 -26.72 12.56
CA LYS A 7 -27.69 -27.85 12.32
C LYS A 7 -27.91 -28.15 10.82
N HIS A 8 -27.92 -27.13 9.98
CA HIS A 8 -28.25 -27.20 8.56
C HIS A 8 -27.32 -26.28 7.73
N PRO A 9 -26.02 -26.61 7.63
CA PRO A 9 -25.04 -25.77 6.93
C PRO A 9 -25.41 -25.51 5.46
N SER A 10 -25.99 -26.49 4.76
CA SER A 10 -26.41 -26.36 3.35
C SER A 10 -27.52 -25.31 3.14
N ILE A 11 -28.44 -25.16 4.09
CA ILE A 11 -29.48 -24.11 4.04
C ILE A 11 -28.84 -22.74 4.20
N LEU A 12 -27.88 -22.62 5.12
CA LEU A 12 -27.17 -21.37 5.31
C LEU A 12 -26.35 -20.99 4.08
N GLU A 13 -25.63 -21.93 3.46
CA GLU A 13 -24.83 -21.70 2.26
C GLU A 13 -25.70 -21.27 1.06
N SER A 14 -26.81 -21.97 0.82
CA SER A 14 -27.73 -21.66 -0.29
C SER A 14 -28.40 -20.28 -0.17
N ASN A 15 -28.62 -19.80 1.05
CA ASN A 15 -29.24 -18.50 1.29
C ASN A 15 -28.22 -17.37 1.54
N PHE A 16 -26.92 -17.68 1.56
CA PHE A 16 -25.92 -16.74 2.03
C PHE A 16 -25.81 -15.49 1.14
N GLN A 17 -26.03 -15.63 -0.18
CA GLN A 17 -26.04 -14.49 -1.10
C GLN A 17 -27.14 -13.48 -0.74
N VAL A 18 -28.32 -13.95 -0.33
CA VAL A 18 -29.41 -13.09 0.12
C VAL A 18 -29.00 -12.36 1.40
N ILE A 19 -28.30 -13.04 2.32
CA ILE A 19 -27.77 -12.43 3.54
C ILE A 19 -26.73 -11.35 3.21
N LEU A 20 -25.79 -11.63 2.30
CA LEU A 20 -24.79 -10.66 1.84
C LEU A 20 -25.45 -9.41 1.24
N SER A 21 -26.54 -9.55 0.49
CA SER A 21 -27.26 -8.39 -0.06
C SER A 21 -27.75 -7.41 1.03
N LYS A 22 -28.04 -7.91 2.24
CA LYS A 22 -28.48 -7.06 3.38
C LYS A 22 -27.34 -6.26 4.01
N LEU A 23 -26.08 -6.66 3.81
CA LEU A 23 -24.91 -5.85 4.18
C LEU A 23 -24.82 -4.56 3.36
N HIS A 24 -25.54 -4.47 2.24
CA HIS A 24 -25.57 -3.29 1.36
C HIS A 24 -26.95 -2.62 1.36
N SER A 25 -27.76 -2.85 2.39
CA SER A 25 -29.05 -2.19 2.57
C SER A 25 -28.88 -0.66 2.69
N LYS A 26 -29.84 0.11 2.17
CA LYS A 26 -29.91 1.57 2.38
C LYS A 26 -30.07 1.95 3.86
N PHE A 27 -30.55 1.03 4.70
CA PHE A 27 -30.78 1.26 6.12
C PHE A 27 -29.57 0.83 6.96
N ALA A 28 -28.92 1.78 7.63
CA ALA A 28 -27.74 1.54 8.45
C ALA A 28 -27.96 0.46 9.52
N MET A 29 -29.09 0.49 10.23
CA MET A 29 -29.42 -0.49 11.27
C MET A 29 -29.53 -1.92 10.71
N THR A 30 -30.04 -2.08 9.47
CA THR A 30 -30.03 -3.38 8.80
C THR A 30 -28.61 -3.84 8.54
N ARG A 31 -27.75 -2.97 7.98
CA ARG A 31 -26.35 -3.30 7.71
C ARG A 31 -25.61 -3.72 8.98
N VAL A 32 -25.74 -2.96 10.07
CA VAL A 32 -25.13 -3.27 11.38
C VAL A 32 -25.57 -4.64 11.90
N ARG A 33 -26.88 -4.89 11.96
CA ARG A 33 -27.42 -6.17 12.45
C ARG A 33 -26.97 -7.34 11.58
N THR A 34 -27.02 -7.18 10.26
CA THR A 34 -26.54 -8.20 9.32
C THR A 34 -25.04 -8.44 9.50
N PHE A 35 -24.24 -7.39 9.63
CA PHE A 35 -22.79 -7.52 9.84
C PHE A 35 -22.48 -8.30 11.12
N ARG A 36 -23.16 -7.98 12.23
CA ARG A 36 -23.03 -8.72 13.49
C ARG A 36 -23.39 -10.20 13.34
N CYS A 37 -24.47 -10.52 12.64
CA CYS A 37 -24.84 -11.91 12.43
C CYS A 37 -23.82 -12.64 11.53
N VAL A 38 -23.34 -12.01 10.45
CA VAL A 38 -22.39 -12.62 9.52
C VAL A 38 -21.03 -12.85 10.20
N LYS A 39 -20.52 -11.86 10.95
CA LYS A 39 -19.24 -12.02 11.67
C LYS A 39 -19.31 -13.19 12.67
N ASP A 40 -20.43 -13.36 13.39
CA ASP A 40 -20.54 -14.42 14.40
C ASP A 40 -20.55 -15.81 13.75
N VAL A 41 -21.23 -15.95 12.61
CA VAL A 41 -21.25 -17.20 11.81
C VAL A 41 -19.85 -17.55 11.28
N ILE A 42 -19.08 -16.54 10.87
CA ILE A 42 -17.71 -16.73 10.40
C ILE A 42 -16.79 -17.12 11.56
N LEU A 43 -16.89 -16.43 12.70
CA LEU A 43 -16.09 -16.72 13.89
C LEU A 43 -16.44 -18.08 14.51
N SER A 44 -17.67 -18.56 14.36
CA SER A 44 -18.06 -19.91 14.78
C SER A 44 -17.56 -21.01 13.84
N GLY A 45 -16.92 -20.67 12.72
CA GLY A 45 -16.41 -21.62 11.74
C GLY A 45 -17.47 -22.23 10.82
N ASN A 46 -18.73 -21.77 10.88
CA ASN A 46 -19.80 -22.30 10.04
C ASN A 46 -19.62 -21.91 8.57
N ILE A 47 -18.95 -20.78 8.32
CA ILE A 47 -18.70 -20.24 6.98
C ILE A 47 -17.28 -19.71 6.86
N LYS A 48 -16.64 -19.96 5.71
CA LYS A 48 -15.29 -19.47 5.41
C LYS A 48 -15.30 -18.02 4.90
N LEU A 49 -14.41 -17.20 5.43
CA LEU A 49 -14.18 -15.83 4.96
C LEU A 49 -13.37 -15.85 3.65
N LYS A 50 -14.05 -15.99 2.51
CA LYS A 50 -13.44 -16.01 1.17
C LYS A 50 -14.39 -15.46 0.10
N GLY A 51 -13.85 -15.10 -1.06
CA GLY A 51 -14.64 -14.70 -2.22
C GLY A 51 -15.64 -13.57 -1.91
N PRO A 52 -16.89 -13.63 -2.41
CA PRO A 52 -17.92 -12.63 -2.16
C PRO A 52 -18.13 -12.25 -0.69
N ILE A 53 -17.95 -13.21 0.22
CA ILE A 53 -18.10 -13.00 1.67
C ILE A 53 -16.99 -12.08 2.17
N LEU A 54 -15.74 -12.39 1.83
CA LEU A 54 -14.60 -11.54 2.21
C LEU A 54 -14.76 -10.13 1.67
N ILE A 55 -15.13 -9.97 0.39
CA ILE A 55 -15.28 -8.66 -0.23
C ILE A 55 -16.40 -7.85 0.43
N SER A 56 -17.54 -8.47 0.73
CA SER A 56 -18.66 -7.80 1.40
C SER A 56 -18.31 -7.39 2.84
N MET A 57 -17.53 -8.22 3.55
CA MET A 57 -17.04 -7.88 4.89
C MET A 57 -15.99 -6.76 4.86
N LEU A 58 -15.05 -6.78 3.90
CA LEU A 58 -14.06 -5.71 3.72
C LEU A 58 -14.73 -4.37 3.37
N ALA A 59 -15.82 -4.38 2.61
CA ALA A 59 -16.59 -3.17 2.33
C ALA A 59 -17.17 -2.54 3.61
N GLY A 60 -17.39 -3.33 4.67
CA GLY A 60 -17.80 -2.83 5.97
C GLY A 60 -16.80 -1.86 6.60
N LEU A 61 -15.50 -2.00 6.34
CA LEU A 61 -14.45 -1.09 6.86
C LEU A 61 -14.58 0.34 6.31
N VAL A 62 -15.24 0.50 5.16
CA VAL A 62 -15.43 1.78 4.46
C VAL A 62 -16.92 2.12 4.33
N ASP A 63 -17.75 1.56 5.21
CA ASP A 63 -19.19 1.87 5.26
C ASP A 63 -19.42 3.31 5.72
N GLU A 64 -20.50 3.91 5.22
CA GLU A 64 -20.94 5.25 5.62
C GLU A 64 -21.40 5.30 7.09
N SER A 65 -21.80 4.17 7.66
CA SER A 65 -22.15 4.04 9.08
C SER A 65 -20.89 3.73 9.91
N ALA A 66 -20.54 4.66 10.80
CA ALA A 66 -19.43 4.49 11.74
C ALA A 66 -19.61 3.26 12.65
N GLU A 67 -20.84 2.84 12.93
CA GLU A 67 -21.10 1.62 13.69
C GLU A 67 -20.69 0.37 12.89
N VAL A 68 -21.01 0.32 11.59
CA VAL A 68 -20.58 -0.80 10.72
C VAL A 68 -19.06 -0.81 10.58
N ALA A 69 -18.44 0.34 10.35
CA ALA A 69 -16.99 0.46 10.20
C ALA A 69 -16.23 -0.01 11.45
N ARG A 70 -16.65 0.40 12.65
CA ARG A 70 -16.06 -0.06 13.91
C ARG A 70 -16.25 -1.56 14.14
N GLU A 71 -17.44 -2.08 13.83
CA GLU A 71 -17.71 -3.52 13.94
C GLU A 71 -16.83 -4.33 12.98
N ALA A 72 -16.59 -3.81 11.77
CA ALA A 72 -15.72 -4.41 10.78
C ALA A 72 -14.25 -4.39 11.21
N ASP A 73 -13.76 -3.25 11.70
CA ASP A 73 -12.40 -3.11 12.20
C ASP A 73 -12.13 -4.08 13.36
N ALA A 74 -13.00 -4.10 14.38
CA ALA A 74 -12.90 -5.03 15.49
C ALA A 74 -12.95 -6.50 15.05
N PHE A 75 -13.79 -6.82 14.05
CA PHE A 75 -13.84 -8.16 13.47
C PHE A 75 -12.51 -8.55 12.80
N PHE A 76 -11.94 -7.70 11.93
CA PHE A 76 -10.72 -8.03 11.21
C PHE A 76 -9.50 -8.08 12.14
N ILE A 77 -9.40 -7.20 13.14
CA ILE A 77 -8.37 -7.28 14.19
C ILE A 77 -8.44 -8.64 14.90
N ARG A 78 -9.64 -9.05 15.34
CA ARG A 78 -9.84 -10.34 16.00
C ARG A 78 -9.57 -11.51 15.07
N TYR A 79 -10.05 -11.46 13.83
CA TYR A 79 -9.92 -12.55 12.87
C TYR A 79 -8.45 -12.79 12.48
N LYS A 80 -7.69 -11.72 12.23
CA LYS A 80 -6.25 -11.80 11.94
C LYS A 80 -5.48 -12.43 13.10
N ARG A 81 -5.82 -12.04 14.33
CA ARG A 81 -5.18 -12.56 15.54
C ARG A 81 -5.43 -14.05 15.76
N LEU A 82 -6.66 -14.51 15.51
CA LEU A 82 -7.09 -15.86 15.87
C LEU A 82 -6.97 -16.89 14.74
N TYR A 83 -7.14 -16.48 13.47
CA TYR A 83 -7.32 -17.44 12.37
C TYR A 83 -6.32 -17.26 11.23
N ASN A 84 -6.03 -16.02 10.81
CA ASN A 84 -5.18 -15.82 9.63
C ASN A 84 -4.38 -14.51 9.70
N LYS A 85 -3.12 -14.62 10.13
CA LYS A 85 -2.18 -13.48 10.19
C LYS A 85 -1.86 -12.90 8.80
N MET A 86 -1.90 -13.74 7.76
CA MET A 86 -1.57 -13.37 6.38
C MET A 86 -2.77 -12.88 5.58
N LEU A 87 -3.96 -12.79 6.18
CA LEU A 87 -5.19 -12.40 5.46
C LEU A 87 -4.99 -11.13 4.63
N PHE A 88 -4.36 -10.11 5.22
CA PHE A 88 -4.17 -8.81 4.56
C PHE A 88 -3.05 -8.81 3.51
N ASP A 89 -2.03 -9.67 3.63
CA ASP A 89 -1.08 -9.87 2.53
C ASP A 89 -1.79 -10.45 1.30
N HIS A 90 -2.64 -11.47 1.50
CA HIS A 90 -3.47 -12.00 0.43
C HIS A 90 -4.41 -10.92 -0.12
N CYS A 91 -5.08 -10.15 0.74
CA CYS A 91 -5.99 -9.10 0.30
C CYS A 91 -5.29 -8.04 -0.57
N LEU A 92 -4.06 -7.62 -0.28
CA LEU A 92 -3.34 -6.66 -1.13
C LEU A 92 -3.20 -7.13 -2.57
N LYS A 93 -2.92 -8.42 -2.77
CA LYS A 93 -2.69 -9.03 -4.09
C LYS A 93 -4.00 -9.26 -4.85
N GLU A 94 -5.07 -9.59 -4.13
CA GLU A 94 -6.32 -10.05 -4.73
C GLU A 94 -7.38 -8.95 -4.88
N CYS A 95 -7.47 -8.04 -3.91
CA CYS A 95 -8.53 -7.02 -3.84
C CYS A 95 -8.57 -6.06 -5.03
N PRO A 96 -7.45 -5.63 -5.65
CA PRO A 96 -7.53 -4.82 -6.87
C PRO A 96 -8.42 -5.45 -7.95
N PHE A 97 -8.36 -6.77 -8.10
CA PHE A 97 -9.19 -7.51 -9.04
C PHE A 97 -10.60 -7.72 -8.49
N ASP A 98 -10.72 -8.25 -7.28
CA ASP A 98 -11.99 -8.71 -6.75
C ASP A 98 -12.95 -7.54 -6.45
N LEU A 99 -12.42 -6.43 -5.92
CA LEU A 99 -13.20 -5.23 -5.64
C LEU A 99 -13.76 -4.61 -6.91
N ASN A 100 -13.05 -4.71 -8.04
CA ASN A 100 -13.52 -4.24 -9.35
C ASN A 100 -14.34 -5.28 -10.13
N GLY A 101 -14.62 -6.45 -9.54
CA GLY A 101 -15.34 -7.53 -10.21
C GLY A 101 -14.57 -8.11 -11.40
N GLN A 102 -13.24 -8.09 -11.33
CA GLN A 102 -12.30 -8.57 -12.35
C GLN A 102 -11.54 -9.83 -11.88
N ALA A 103 -12.09 -10.61 -10.95
CA ALA A 103 -11.44 -11.80 -10.41
C ALA A 103 -11.12 -12.86 -11.50
N HIS A 104 -11.91 -12.89 -12.58
CA HIS A 104 -11.65 -13.75 -13.74
C HIS A 104 -10.31 -13.47 -14.42
N LEU A 105 -9.76 -12.25 -14.31
CA LEU A 105 -8.41 -11.93 -14.82
C LEU A 105 -7.32 -12.68 -14.05
N ARG A 106 -7.60 -13.17 -12.84
CA ARG A 106 -6.74 -14.05 -12.06
C ARG A 106 -7.07 -15.55 -12.26
N GLY A 107 -7.98 -15.90 -13.17
CA GLY A 107 -8.45 -17.26 -13.38
C GLY A 107 -9.49 -17.75 -12.35
N VAL A 108 -10.02 -16.85 -11.51
CA VAL A 108 -11.04 -17.18 -10.52
C VAL A 108 -12.42 -17.11 -11.18
N ARG A 109 -13.19 -18.21 -11.10
CA ARG A 109 -14.59 -18.22 -11.54
C ARG A 109 -15.40 -17.27 -10.67
N THR A 110 -16.01 -16.27 -11.29
CA THR A 110 -16.89 -15.32 -10.63
C THR A 110 -18.33 -15.83 -10.69
N ASP A 111 -19.03 -15.75 -9.57
CA ASP A 111 -20.49 -15.87 -9.55
C ASP A 111 -21.08 -14.69 -10.34
N ALA A 112 -21.80 -14.98 -11.42
CA ALA A 112 -22.41 -13.97 -12.29
C ALA A 112 -23.42 -13.09 -11.52
N ASN A 113 -23.99 -13.60 -10.44
CA ASN A 113 -24.98 -12.89 -9.63
C ASN A 113 -24.34 -11.97 -8.58
N TYR A 114 -23.05 -12.14 -8.28
CA TYR A 114 -22.36 -11.29 -7.31
C TYR A 114 -21.79 -10.03 -7.97
N LYS A 115 -22.13 -8.88 -7.39
CA LYS A 115 -21.52 -7.60 -7.75
C LYS A 115 -20.84 -7.03 -6.51
N SER A 116 -19.53 -6.79 -6.62
CA SER A 116 -18.79 -6.15 -5.55
C SER A 116 -19.39 -4.76 -5.23
N PRO A 117 -19.63 -4.44 -3.95
CA PRO A 117 -20.12 -3.12 -3.53
C PRO A 117 -19.08 -2.00 -3.77
N LEU A 118 -17.82 -2.36 -4.00
CA LEU A 118 -16.71 -1.43 -4.22
C LEU A 118 -16.30 -1.33 -5.69
N LYS A 119 -17.13 -1.84 -6.62
CA LYS A 119 -16.82 -1.90 -8.05
C LYS A 119 -16.90 -0.52 -8.72
N GLY A 120 -15.92 -0.25 -9.58
CA GLY A 120 -15.97 0.82 -10.57
C GLY A 120 -15.41 2.17 -10.08
N PRO A 121 -15.29 3.16 -10.97
CA PRO A 121 -14.53 4.38 -10.70
C PRO A 121 -15.09 5.22 -9.54
N LYS A 122 -16.41 5.25 -9.34
CA LYS A 122 -17.06 5.99 -8.25
C LYS A 122 -16.63 5.52 -6.85
N MET A 123 -16.23 4.26 -6.73
CA MET A 123 -15.81 3.66 -5.46
C MET A 123 -14.29 3.75 -5.24
N ALA A 124 -13.55 4.47 -6.11
CA ALA A 124 -12.09 4.57 -6.03
C ALA A 124 -11.62 5.15 -4.68
N LYS A 125 -12.28 6.19 -4.14
CA LYS A 125 -11.92 6.75 -2.81
C LYS A 125 -12.04 5.69 -1.72
N SER A 126 -13.15 4.95 -1.67
CA SER A 126 -13.37 3.88 -0.70
C SER A 126 -12.36 2.74 -0.85
N ARG A 127 -12.03 2.31 -2.08
CA ARG A 127 -10.99 1.30 -2.30
C ARG A 127 -9.62 1.78 -1.85
N ARG A 128 -9.24 3.03 -2.13
CA ARG A 128 -7.98 3.64 -1.69
C ARG A 128 -7.85 3.68 -0.16
N LEU A 129 -8.93 4.05 0.54
CA LEU A 129 -8.99 3.98 2.01
C LEU A 129 -8.77 2.55 2.49
N LEU A 130 -9.52 1.59 1.92
CA LEU A 130 -9.37 0.18 2.25
C LEU A 130 -7.93 -0.33 2.06
N TYR A 131 -7.30 -0.01 0.93
CA TYR A 131 -5.89 -0.36 0.71
C TYR A 131 -4.97 0.27 1.76
N ASN A 132 -5.17 1.53 2.13
CA ASN A 132 -4.38 2.19 3.16
C ASN A 132 -4.48 1.49 4.53
N HIS A 133 -5.66 1.00 4.91
CA HIS A 133 -5.84 0.21 6.14
C HIS A 133 -5.22 -1.19 6.06
N ILE A 134 -5.37 -1.85 4.91
CA ILE A 134 -4.72 -3.15 4.72
C ILE A 134 -3.20 -2.98 4.85
N MET A 135 -2.62 -1.96 4.19
CA MET A 135 -1.19 -1.66 4.28
C MET A 135 -0.72 -1.21 5.67
N SER A 136 -1.58 -0.64 6.52
CA SER A 136 -1.17 -0.19 7.87
C SER A 136 -0.85 -1.34 8.82
N SER A 137 -1.26 -2.56 8.47
CA SER A 137 -1.11 -3.75 9.31
C SER A 137 -0.37 -4.89 8.60
N VAL A 138 0.44 -4.53 7.60
CA VAL A 138 1.38 -5.39 6.87
C VAL A 138 2.77 -4.78 7.06
N ASP A 139 3.77 -5.63 7.33
CA ASP A 139 5.14 -5.17 7.57
C ASP A 139 5.81 -4.65 6.29
N GLU A 140 6.83 -3.83 6.47
CA GLU A 140 7.53 -3.16 5.38
C GLU A 140 8.13 -4.11 4.33
N ASN A 141 8.75 -5.21 4.77
CA ASN A 141 9.36 -6.17 3.85
C ASN A 141 8.30 -6.85 2.99
N THR A 142 7.19 -7.27 3.60
CA THR A 142 6.05 -7.85 2.88
C THR A 142 5.43 -6.85 1.90
N LEU A 143 5.35 -5.56 2.27
CA LEU A 143 4.90 -4.51 1.36
C LEU A 143 5.83 -4.37 0.15
N LEU A 144 7.16 -4.41 0.34
CA LEU A 144 8.10 -4.36 -0.78
C LEU A 144 7.96 -5.54 -1.75
N LEU A 145 7.61 -6.74 -1.26
CA LEU A 145 7.33 -7.89 -2.14
C LEU A 145 6.14 -7.65 -3.08
N TYR A 146 5.27 -6.68 -2.77
CA TYR A 146 4.16 -6.29 -3.65
C TYR A 146 4.64 -5.78 -5.02
N PHE A 147 5.85 -5.23 -5.13
CA PHE A 147 6.41 -4.81 -6.41
C PHE A 147 6.60 -5.97 -7.41
N GLY A 148 6.60 -7.22 -6.93
CA GLY A 148 6.50 -8.40 -7.80
C GLY A 148 5.27 -8.39 -8.72
N GLN A 149 4.20 -7.68 -8.35
CA GLN A 149 3.00 -7.51 -9.17
C GLN A 149 3.25 -6.71 -10.47
N LEU A 150 4.38 -6.00 -10.59
CA LEU A 150 4.77 -5.34 -11.84
C LEU A 150 4.96 -6.35 -12.98
N LYS A 151 5.48 -7.55 -12.67
CA LYS A 151 5.61 -8.63 -13.66
C LYS A 151 4.23 -9.05 -14.19
N LEU A 152 3.27 -9.26 -13.29
CA LEU A 152 1.90 -9.61 -13.65
C LEU A 152 1.27 -8.52 -14.54
N LEU A 153 1.46 -7.24 -14.19
CA LEU A 153 0.95 -6.13 -14.99
C LEU A 153 1.55 -6.12 -16.39
N ALA A 154 2.87 -6.29 -16.52
CA ALA A 154 3.51 -6.36 -17.83
C ALA A 154 2.97 -7.54 -18.67
N GLU A 155 2.81 -8.72 -18.08
CA GLU A 155 2.26 -9.90 -18.76
C GLU A 155 0.81 -9.68 -19.21
N LYS A 156 -0.05 -9.14 -18.34
CA LYS A 156 -1.47 -8.91 -18.65
C LYS A 156 -1.68 -7.79 -19.67
N THR A 157 -0.89 -6.73 -19.61
CA THR A 157 -1.04 -5.58 -20.51
C THR A 157 -0.54 -5.84 -21.92
N ARG A 158 0.17 -6.94 -22.19
CA ARG A 158 0.46 -7.39 -23.56
C ARG A 158 -0.79 -7.82 -24.33
N ASP A 159 -1.85 -8.22 -23.63
CA ASP A 159 -3.11 -8.63 -24.24
C ASP A 159 -3.99 -7.41 -24.54
N ASN A 160 -4.28 -7.18 -25.83
CA ASN A 160 -5.14 -6.09 -26.27
C ASN A 160 -6.57 -6.19 -25.69
N ALA A 161 -7.08 -7.38 -25.39
CA ALA A 161 -8.37 -7.56 -24.75
C ALA A 161 -8.37 -7.03 -23.31
N PHE A 162 -7.24 -7.20 -22.60
CA PHE A 162 -7.04 -6.62 -21.28
C PHE A 162 -6.96 -5.08 -21.36
N VAL A 163 -6.15 -4.55 -22.28
CA VAL A 163 -5.94 -3.10 -22.45
C VAL A 163 -7.22 -2.37 -22.87
N SER A 164 -8.08 -3.03 -23.65
CA SER A 164 -9.35 -2.47 -24.10
C SER A 164 -10.47 -2.57 -23.06
N ASN A 165 -10.27 -3.26 -21.93
CA ASN A 165 -11.28 -3.45 -20.89
C ASN A 165 -11.17 -2.33 -19.82
N PRO A 166 -12.16 -1.42 -19.70
CA PRO A 166 -12.11 -0.32 -18.74
C PRO A 166 -12.03 -0.78 -17.27
N GLY A 167 -12.64 -1.94 -16.97
CA GLY A 167 -12.57 -2.55 -15.65
C GLY A 167 -11.16 -3.02 -15.32
N ALA A 168 -10.44 -3.58 -16.30
CA ALA A 168 -9.05 -3.97 -16.14
C ALA A 168 -8.14 -2.75 -15.92
N LEU A 169 -8.36 -1.64 -16.63
CA LEU A 169 -7.61 -0.40 -16.41
C LEU A 169 -7.82 0.17 -15.00
N THR A 170 -9.03 0.02 -14.45
CA THR A 170 -9.31 0.40 -13.04
C THR A 170 -8.48 -0.44 -12.06
N VAL A 171 -8.30 -1.74 -12.33
CA VAL A 171 -7.40 -2.61 -11.54
C VAL A 171 -5.96 -2.10 -11.59
N VAL A 172 -5.47 -1.73 -12.78
CA VAL A 172 -4.10 -1.20 -12.92
C VAL A 172 -3.93 0.07 -12.10
N GLN A 173 -4.89 1.00 -12.16
CA GLN A 173 -4.86 2.24 -11.36
C GLN A 173 -4.80 1.95 -9.86
N ASP A 174 -5.58 0.98 -9.37
CA ASP A 174 -5.55 0.57 -7.96
C ASP A 174 -4.19 -0.05 -7.57
N MET A 175 -3.60 -0.89 -8.42
CA MET A 175 -2.29 -1.48 -8.18
C MET A 175 -1.18 -0.42 -8.16
N LEU A 176 -1.20 0.55 -9.08
CA LEU A 176 -0.26 1.67 -9.09
C LEU A 176 -0.42 2.55 -7.86
N PHE A 177 -1.65 2.78 -7.40
CA PHE A 177 -1.91 3.49 -6.15
C PHE A 177 -1.28 2.76 -4.96
N ILE A 178 -1.47 1.45 -4.84
CA ILE A 178 -0.88 0.64 -3.76
C ILE A 178 0.65 0.74 -3.81
N MET A 179 1.27 0.51 -4.97
CA MET A 179 2.73 0.60 -5.13
C MET A 179 3.26 2.00 -4.80
N ARG A 180 2.56 3.06 -5.23
CA ARG A 180 2.91 4.45 -4.87
C ARG A 180 2.85 4.68 -3.36
N ARG A 181 1.82 4.18 -2.66
CA ARG A 181 1.71 4.31 -1.21
C ARG A 181 2.77 3.52 -0.46
N ILE A 182 3.17 2.35 -0.97
CA ILE A 182 4.30 1.58 -0.43
C ILE A 182 5.60 2.38 -0.52
N CYS A 183 5.81 3.15 -1.60
CA CYS A 183 6.97 4.03 -1.71
C CYS A 183 7.04 5.04 -0.54
N PHE A 184 5.90 5.58 -0.10
CA PHE A 184 5.87 6.54 1.02
C PHE A 184 5.96 5.88 2.40
N ARG A 185 5.50 4.63 2.55
CA ARG A 185 5.50 3.91 3.84
C ARG A 185 6.84 3.28 4.19
N THR A 186 7.65 2.93 3.19
CA THR A 186 8.93 2.25 3.42
C THR A 186 9.96 3.28 3.95
N LYS A 187 10.91 2.90 4.83
CA LYS A 187 11.99 3.77 5.36
C LYS A 187 13.26 3.65 4.55
N GLY A 188 13.80 4.77 4.09
CA GLY A 188 14.76 4.79 3.00
C GLY A 188 16.13 4.59 3.60
N LYS A 189 16.87 3.55 3.17
CA LYS A 189 18.29 3.42 3.53
C LYS A 189 19.16 4.55 2.92
N GLY A 190 18.58 5.57 2.28
CA GLY A 190 19.28 6.69 1.63
C GLY A 190 19.84 7.77 2.56
N LYS A 191 19.88 7.55 3.88
CA LYS A 191 20.59 8.41 4.85
C LYS A 191 21.35 7.58 5.88
N GLU A 192 22.02 6.52 5.47
CA GLU A 192 23.21 6.12 6.21
C GLU A 192 24.27 7.21 5.97
N LYS A 193 24.54 7.98 7.02
CA LYS A 193 25.62 8.96 7.04
C LYS A 193 26.88 8.24 6.56
N SER A 194 27.43 8.71 5.45
CA SER A 194 28.85 8.60 5.19
C SER A 194 29.59 9.21 6.37
N THR A 195 30.00 8.38 7.33
CA THR A 195 31.04 8.76 8.28
C THR A 195 32.31 9.03 7.46
N PRO A 196 32.87 10.24 7.54
CA PRO A 196 34.16 10.54 6.95
C PRO A 196 35.22 9.64 7.59
N GLY A 197 36.19 9.19 6.79
CA GLY A 197 37.27 8.36 7.26
C GLY A 197 38.11 9.01 8.35
N GLU A 198 38.49 8.19 9.31
CA GLU A 198 39.76 8.24 10.03
C GLU A 198 40.31 6.81 9.81
N GLY A 199 41.43 6.59 9.14
CA GLY A 199 42.70 7.25 9.38
C GLY A 199 43.55 6.24 10.14
N ASP A 200 44.24 5.40 9.38
CA ASP A 200 45.29 4.47 9.82
C ASP A 200 46.25 5.14 10.82
N ILE A 201 46.34 4.62 12.04
CA ILE A 201 47.53 4.76 12.89
C ILE A 201 47.74 3.41 13.58
N ASN A 202 48.67 2.63 13.02
CA ASN A 202 49.42 1.61 13.74
C ASN A 202 50.19 2.28 14.89
N ASP A 203 50.15 1.70 16.08
CA ASP A 203 51.33 1.71 16.95
C ASP A 203 51.34 0.44 17.82
N GLU A 204 52.52 -0.16 17.88
CA GLU A 204 52.86 -1.42 18.52
C GLU A 204 53.05 -1.23 20.04
N GLY A 205 52.94 -2.32 20.82
CA GLY A 205 53.35 -2.28 22.24
C GLY A 205 52.93 -3.50 23.04
N GLU A 206 53.94 -4.27 23.44
CA GLU A 206 53.96 -5.59 24.07
C GLU A 206 53.46 -5.61 25.53
N ASP A 207 52.92 -6.76 25.99
CA ASP A 207 53.50 -7.58 27.08
C ASP A 207 52.51 -8.65 27.62
N GLU A 208 52.93 -9.91 27.53
CA GLU A 208 52.40 -11.11 28.21
C GLU A 208 53.05 -11.25 29.62
N PRO A 209 52.84 -12.32 30.43
CA PRO A 209 51.70 -13.25 30.62
C PRO A 209 51.39 -13.48 32.14
N MET A 210 50.31 -14.19 32.49
CA MET A 210 50.33 -14.93 33.78
C MET A 210 49.41 -16.18 33.81
N GLU A 211 50.11 -17.31 33.90
CA GLU A 211 49.87 -18.58 34.59
C GLU A 211 48.50 -19.29 34.58
N ALA A 212 48.56 -20.54 34.12
CA ALA A 212 47.57 -21.60 34.30
C ALA A 212 47.95 -22.52 35.48
N PRO A 213 46.97 -23.16 36.16
CA PRO A 213 47.17 -24.43 36.83
C PRO A 213 46.57 -25.62 36.04
N ALA A 214 47.22 -26.77 36.19
CA ALA A 214 47.09 -27.99 35.39
C ALA A 214 46.13 -29.06 36.03
N PRO A 215 46.09 -30.35 35.62
CA PRO A 215 44.95 -30.94 34.87
C PRO A 215 44.35 -32.23 35.48
N ALA A 216 43.19 -32.71 34.98
CA ALA A 216 42.81 -34.14 34.80
C ALA A 216 41.32 -34.29 34.39
N PRO A 217 40.85 -35.42 33.83
CA PRO A 217 41.42 -36.27 32.78
C PRO A 217 40.46 -36.40 31.57
N LYS A 218 40.99 -36.83 30.41
CA LYS A 218 40.22 -37.11 29.18
C LYS A 218 39.27 -38.32 29.36
N PRO A 219 38.18 -38.35 28.57
CA PRO A 219 37.94 -39.50 27.72
C PRO A 219 37.95 -39.10 26.24
N ALA A 220 38.48 -40.02 25.45
CA ALA A 220 38.55 -39.95 24.00
C ALA A 220 37.18 -40.18 23.36
N ALA A 221 36.87 -39.40 22.32
CA ALA A 221 36.61 -39.89 20.96
C ALA A 221 35.87 -38.80 20.17
N GLY A 222 36.53 -38.37 19.09
CA GLY A 222 36.00 -37.70 17.90
C GLY A 222 34.72 -36.87 18.02
N GLU A 223 34.88 -35.55 17.96
CA GLU A 223 34.02 -34.69 17.14
C GLU A 223 34.75 -33.39 16.83
N THR A 224 34.93 -33.14 15.55
CA THR A 224 35.44 -31.89 14.98
C THR A 224 34.64 -30.71 15.53
N PRO A 225 35.27 -29.65 16.08
CA PRO A 225 34.53 -28.46 16.44
C PRO A 225 34.11 -27.78 15.14
N ALA A 226 32.82 -27.88 14.81
CA ALA A 226 32.20 -27.06 13.79
C ALA A 226 32.59 -25.59 14.04
N PRO A 227 33.11 -24.87 13.04
CA PRO A 227 33.37 -23.46 13.23
C PRO A 227 32.02 -22.82 13.56
N ARG A 228 31.97 -22.14 14.70
CA ARG A 228 30.91 -21.21 15.08
C ARG A 228 30.73 -20.23 13.92
N GLY A 229 29.91 -20.61 12.96
CA GLY A 229 29.31 -19.72 12.00
C GLY A 229 28.47 -18.77 12.83
N ARG A 230 29.05 -17.61 13.17
CA ARG A 230 28.29 -16.37 13.22
C ARG A 230 27.60 -16.29 11.86
N GLY A 231 26.43 -16.91 11.77
CA GLY A 231 25.47 -16.63 10.74
C GLY A 231 25.20 -15.14 10.88
N ARG A 232 25.91 -14.33 10.09
CA ARG A 232 25.44 -13.01 9.71
C ARG A 232 23.99 -13.25 9.35
N LYS A 233 23.06 -12.68 10.11
CA LYS A 233 21.67 -12.55 9.69
C LYS A 233 21.76 -11.88 8.33
N ALA A 234 21.73 -12.67 7.25
CA ALA A 234 21.56 -12.16 5.92
C ALA A 234 20.30 -11.30 6.00
N ASP A 235 20.50 -10.06 5.62
CA ASP A 235 19.62 -8.95 5.90
C ASP A 235 18.26 -9.28 5.26
N ASN A 236 17.24 -9.67 6.04
CA ASN A 236 15.90 -10.04 5.53
C ASN A 236 15.27 -8.90 4.69
N SER A 237 15.85 -7.70 4.73
CA SER A 237 15.50 -6.53 3.93
C SER A 237 16.11 -6.51 2.52
N GLU A 238 17.12 -7.33 2.21
CA GLU A 238 17.83 -7.33 0.92
C GLU A 238 17.03 -8.06 -0.18
N GLU A 239 16.33 -9.15 0.17
CA GLU A 239 15.56 -9.95 -0.80
C GLU A 239 14.39 -9.18 -1.43
N PRO A 240 13.56 -8.43 -0.66
CA PRO A 240 12.50 -7.60 -1.26
C PRO A 240 13.03 -6.50 -2.18
N LEU A 241 14.20 -5.91 -1.86
CA LEU A 241 14.82 -4.87 -2.67
C LEU A 241 15.45 -5.44 -3.96
N LYS A 242 16.07 -6.63 -3.90
CA LYS A 242 16.51 -7.38 -5.09
C LYS A 242 15.34 -7.71 -6.01
N GLN A 243 14.19 -8.09 -5.44
CA GLN A 243 12.98 -8.30 -6.23
C GLN A 243 12.50 -7.01 -6.90
N LEU A 244 12.46 -5.90 -6.17
CA LEU A 244 12.11 -4.58 -6.73
C LEU A 244 13.01 -4.27 -7.93
N GLU A 245 14.33 -4.36 -7.78
CA GLU A 245 15.31 -4.11 -8.85
C GLU A 245 15.00 -4.92 -10.12
N ARG A 246 14.81 -6.24 -9.97
CA ARG A 246 14.44 -7.14 -11.08
C ARG A 246 13.12 -6.75 -11.75
N CYS A 247 12.19 -6.17 -10.99
CA CYS A 247 10.86 -5.82 -11.46
C CYS A 247 10.78 -4.44 -12.11
N LEU A 248 11.75 -3.54 -11.90
CA LEU A 248 11.71 -2.17 -12.45
C LEU A 248 11.60 -2.12 -13.97
N ARG A 249 12.17 -3.11 -14.68
CA ARG A 249 12.05 -3.23 -16.14
C ARG A 249 10.60 -3.30 -16.62
N TYR A 250 9.71 -3.89 -15.81
CA TYR A 250 8.31 -4.06 -16.17
C TYR A 250 7.50 -2.78 -16.08
N VAL A 251 8.02 -1.72 -15.43
CA VAL A 251 7.32 -0.43 -15.35
C VAL A 251 7.23 0.21 -16.72
N GLU A 252 8.34 0.31 -17.46
CA GLU A 252 8.35 0.84 -18.83
C GLU A 252 7.53 -0.04 -19.75
N GLU A 253 7.69 -1.37 -19.64
CA GLU A 253 6.94 -2.32 -20.48
C GLU A 253 5.43 -2.15 -20.30
N THR A 254 4.97 -2.08 -19.05
CA THR A 254 3.56 -1.82 -18.72
C THR A 254 3.10 -0.47 -19.26
N TYR A 255 3.91 0.59 -19.10
CA TYR A 255 3.60 1.92 -19.62
C TYR A 255 3.44 1.91 -21.15
N ARG A 256 4.37 1.26 -21.86
CA ARG A 256 4.35 1.16 -23.31
C ARG A 256 3.10 0.42 -23.80
N ASN A 257 2.78 -0.71 -23.19
CA ASN A 257 1.61 -1.52 -23.55
C ASN A 257 0.29 -0.76 -23.33
N LEU A 258 0.22 0.09 -22.32
CA LEU A 258 -0.98 0.86 -21.98
C LEU A 258 -1.09 2.20 -22.73
N LYS A 259 -0.03 2.68 -23.39
CA LYS A 259 0.09 4.05 -23.93
C LYS A 259 -1.11 4.49 -24.77
N SER A 260 -1.66 3.58 -25.59
CA SER A 260 -2.82 3.85 -26.46
C SER A 260 -4.15 3.96 -25.71
N ALA A 261 -4.29 3.31 -24.55
CA ALA A 261 -5.51 3.29 -23.75
C ALA A 261 -5.47 4.21 -22.52
N MET A 262 -4.34 4.83 -22.21
CA MET A 262 -4.25 5.76 -21.08
C MET A 262 -4.92 7.11 -21.39
N SER A 263 -5.95 7.44 -20.60
CA SER A 263 -6.45 8.80 -20.46
C SER A 263 -5.42 9.73 -19.81
N SER A 264 -5.65 11.05 -19.86
CA SER A 264 -4.77 12.05 -19.22
C SER A 264 -4.59 11.75 -17.72
N ASP A 265 -5.68 11.53 -16.99
CA ASP A 265 -5.64 11.23 -15.55
C ASP A 265 -4.88 9.93 -15.23
N PHE A 266 -4.99 8.94 -16.12
CA PHE A 266 -4.27 7.69 -15.95
C PHE A 266 -2.77 7.88 -16.18
N ARG A 267 -2.38 8.66 -17.21
CA ARG A 267 -0.97 9.03 -17.42
C ARG A 267 -0.41 9.77 -16.21
N HIS A 268 -1.15 10.74 -15.67
CA HIS A 268 -0.76 11.46 -14.45
C HIS A 268 -0.59 10.51 -13.24
N THR A 269 -1.51 9.56 -13.07
CA THR A 269 -1.41 8.54 -12.01
C THR A 269 -0.15 7.68 -12.17
N PHE A 270 0.17 7.29 -13.40
CA PHE A 270 1.36 6.50 -13.71
C PHE A 270 2.65 7.30 -13.48
N ASP A 271 2.71 8.53 -13.98
CA ASP A 271 3.85 9.44 -13.77
C ASP A 271 4.05 9.71 -12.27
N SER A 272 2.98 9.89 -11.51
CA SER A 272 3.02 10.06 -10.05
C SER A 272 3.63 8.85 -9.34
N PHE A 273 3.29 7.64 -9.79
CA PHE A 273 3.90 6.41 -9.30
C PHE A 273 5.41 6.36 -9.64
N CYS A 274 5.79 6.64 -10.89
CA CYS A 274 7.20 6.66 -11.29
C CYS A 274 8.02 7.70 -10.52
N ARG A 275 7.47 8.89 -10.27
CA ARG A 275 8.11 9.92 -9.42
C ARG A 275 8.28 9.43 -7.98
N ALA A 276 7.26 8.78 -7.40
CA ALA A 276 7.37 8.22 -6.06
C ALA A 276 8.47 7.15 -5.99
N LEU A 277 8.57 6.26 -6.99
CA LEU A 277 9.66 5.29 -7.10
C LEU A 277 11.03 5.97 -7.19
N ALA A 278 11.19 6.99 -8.04
CA ALA A 278 12.46 7.69 -8.24
C ALA A 278 12.92 8.47 -7.01
N MET A 279 11.99 9.13 -6.31
CA MET A 279 12.30 9.78 -5.04
C MET A 279 12.70 8.76 -3.96
N ARG A 280 12.04 7.61 -3.97
CA ARG A 280 12.15 6.63 -2.90
C ARG A 280 13.35 5.71 -3.03
N PHE A 281 13.62 5.26 -4.25
CA PHE A 281 14.64 4.27 -4.59
C PHE A 281 15.62 4.83 -5.64
N PRO A 282 16.26 5.98 -5.38
CA PRO A 282 17.05 6.69 -6.39
C PRO A 282 18.17 5.81 -6.96
N ASN A 283 18.90 5.08 -6.12
CA ASN A 283 19.98 4.18 -6.54
C ASN A 283 19.48 3.08 -7.48
N TYR A 284 18.29 2.52 -7.22
CA TYR A 284 17.72 1.49 -8.09
C TYR A 284 17.24 2.08 -9.42
N ILE A 285 16.66 3.29 -9.41
CA ILE A 285 16.20 3.98 -10.62
C ILE A 285 17.35 4.50 -11.49
N GLU A 286 18.49 4.84 -10.88
CA GLU A 286 19.71 5.25 -11.59
C GLU A 286 20.22 4.17 -12.55
N PHE A 287 20.20 2.91 -12.11
CA PHE A 287 20.64 1.77 -12.93
C PHE A 287 19.49 1.01 -13.61
N ALA A 288 18.24 1.41 -13.37
CA ALA A 288 17.06 0.78 -13.96
C ALA A 288 17.05 0.88 -15.49
N GLN A 289 16.64 -0.23 -16.12
CA GLN A 289 16.41 -0.30 -17.56
C GLN A 289 14.90 -0.22 -17.88
N PRO A 290 14.50 0.35 -19.03
CA PRO A 290 15.34 1.08 -19.98
C PRO A 290 15.73 2.48 -19.47
N ALA A 291 17.01 2.85 -19.56
CA ALA A 291 17.50 4.12 -19.02
C ALA A 291 16.78 5.37 -19.58
N LYS A 292 16.44 5.36 -20.88
CA LYS A 292 15.73 6.47 -21.55
C LYS A 292 14.36 6.76 -20.93
N PHE A 293 13.66 5.72 -20.46
CA PHE A 293 12.37 5.89 -19.80
C PHE A 293 12.51 6.55 -18.43
N TRP A 294 13.51 6.12 -17.66
CA TRP A 294 13.73 6.61 -16.30
C TRP A 294 14.35 8.00 -16.22
N GLN A 295 15.04 8.44 -17.28
CA GLN A 295 15.75 9.72 -17.33
C GLN A 295 14.88 10.93 -16.95
N LYS A 296 13.60 10.95 -17.33
CA LYS A 296 12.67 12.05 -17.01
C LYS A 296 12.20 12.07 -15.53
N TYR A 297 12.42 10.99 -14.78
CA TYR A 297 12.06 10.90 -13.36
C TYR A 297 13.25 10.97 -12.43
N ARG A 298 14.47 10.74 -12.94
CA ARG A 298 15.71 11.05 -12.22
C ARG A 298 15.69 12.55 -11.99
N SER A 299 15.65 12.96 -10.73
CA SER A 299 15.61 14.37 -10.34
C SER A 299 16.56 15.15 -11.23
N ALA A 300 16.03 16.08 -12.03
CA ALA A 300 16.84 17.17 -12.53
C ALA A 300 17.53 17.72 -11.29
N LYS A 301 18.86 17.58 -11.22
CA LYS A 301 19.65 18.08 -10.09
C LYS A 301 19.08 19.46 -9.77
N THR A 302 18.50 19.63 -8.59
CA THR A 302 18.19 20.97 -8.07
C THR A 302 19.42 21.81 -8.37
N PRO A 303 19.34 22.86 -9.22
CA PRO A 303 20.52 23.65 -9.53
C PRO A 303 21.03 24.12 -8.18
N LYS A 304 22.23 23.64 -7.80
CA LYS A 304 22.91 24.10 -6.59
C LYS A 304 22.89 25.61 -6.68
N GLY A 305 22.14 26.25 -5.79
CA GLY A 305 21.92 27.69 -5.78
C GLY A 305 23.27 28.39 -5.82
N GLY A 306 23.67 28.82 -7.02
CA GLY A 306 24.77 29.74 -7.20
C GLY A 306 24.31 31.03 -6.55
N LYS A 307 24.87 31.35 -5.38
CA LYS A 307 24.73 32.65 -4.75
C LYS A 307 25.32 33.71 -5.71
N LYS A 308 24.53 34.17 -6.68
CA LYS A 308 24.82 35.41 -7.40
C LYS A 308 24.35 36.54 -6.50
N LYS A 309 25.34 37.13 -5.82
CA LYS A 309 25.26 38.38 -5.05
C LYS A 309 24.65 39.47 -5.95
N ARG A 310 23.34 39.72 -5.83
CA ARG A 310 22.65 40.79 -6.54
C ARG A 310 22.95 42.11 -5.83
N ARG A 311 23.88 42.89 -6.38
CA ARG A 311 24.06 44.31 -6.03
C ARG A 311 22.78 45.05 -6.45
N ARG A 312 22.22 45.83 -5.53
CA ARG A 312 21.18 46.82 -5.80
C ARG A 312 21.78 47.95 -6.63
N LEU A 313 21.10 48.33 -7.71
CA LEU A 313 20.97 49.73 -8.12
C LEU A 313 19.65 49.82 -8.91
N ASP A 314 18.84 50.80 -8.53
CA ASP A 314 17.67 51.29 -9.27
C ASP A 314 18.10 51.73 -10.67
N ASP A 315 17.27 51.43 -11.68
CA ASP A 315 16.66 52.50 -12.49
C ASP A 315 15.52 51.93 -13.36
N ASP A 316 14.51 52.78 -13.54
CA ASP A 316 13.31 52.59 -14.35
C ASP A 316 13.61 52.21 -15.81
N ALA A 317 12.88 51.23 -16.32
CA ALA A 317 12.45 51.18 -17.72
C ALA A 317 11.33 50.14 -17.88
N GLU A 318 10.16 50.66 -18.26
CA GLU A 318 9.02 49.92 -18.77
C GLU A 318 9.42 49.10 -20.01
N ASP A 319 9.07 47.82 -20.05
CA ASP A 319 8.78 47.14 -21.32
C ASP A 319 7.83 45.95 -21.10
N GLU A 320 6.91 45.83 -22.05
CA GLU A 320 5.76 44.94 -22.10
C GLU A 320 6.19 43.49 -22.40
N SER A 321 5.69 42.53 -21.60
CA SER A 321 5.21 41.22 -22.08
C SER A 321 5.00 40.26 -20.91
N GLU A 322 3.75 39.90 -20.61
CA GLU A 322 3.44 38.62 -19.95
C GLU A 322 2.17 38.02 -20.56
N GLU A 323 2.36 36.99 -21.39
CA GLU A 323 1.53 35.79 -21.34
C GLU A 323 1.65 35.19 -19.93
N ASP A 324 0.54 34.84 -19.27
CA ASP A 324 0.28 33.48 -18.76
C ASP A 324 -0.82 33.41 -17.67
N GLN A 325 -1.37 32.20 -17.52
CA GLN A 325 -1.97 31.63 -16.30
C GLN A 325 -3.42 31.99 -15.94
N GLN A 326 -4.36 31.31 -16.62
CA GLN A 326 -5.58 30.84 -15.95
C GLN A 326 -5.26 29.53 -15.20
N SER A 327 -4.89 29.67 -13.94
CA SER A 327 -4.79 28.56 -12.99
C SER A 327 -6.18 28.30 -12.37
N ASP A 328 -6.90 27.30 -12.86
CA ASP A 328 -8.01 26.74 -12.10
C ASP A 328 -7.46 25.87 -10.97
N SER A 329 -7.60 26.43 -9.79
CA SER A 329 -7.28 25.91 -8.47
C SER A 329 -8.14 24.69 -8.13
N ASP A 330 -7.55 23.49 -8.10
CA ASP A 330 -8.12 22.35 -7.38
C ASP A 330 -7.26 21.99 -6.16
N SER A 331 -7.84 22.34 -5.01
CA SER A 331 -7.30 22.23 -3.66
C SER A 331 -7.20 20.76 -3.20
N ASP A 332 -6.05 20.13 -3.42
CA ASP A 332 -5.61 18.94 -2.68
C ASP A 332 -4.64 19.38 -1.57
N ASN A 333 -5.23 19.81 -0.46
CA ASN A 333 -4.50 20.29 0.70
C ASN A 333 -4.00 19.08 1.52
N GLU A 334 -2.81 18.56 1.20
CA GLU A 334 -2.14 17.52 1.98
C GLU A 334 -0.65 17.85 2.14
N MET A 335 -0.30 18.65 3.15
CA MET A 335 1.08 18.84 3.66
C MET A 335 1.06 19.49 5.07
N PRO A 336 2.16 19.46 5.84
CA PRO A 336 2.23 18.88 7.19
C PRO A 336 2.11 19.90 8.34
N LEU A 337 1.60 19.40 9.48
CA LEU A 337 1.66 19.94 10.86
C LEU A 337 2.12 21.41 11.03
N GLU A 338 1.16 22.31 11.22
CA GLU A 338 1.38 23.51 12.04
C GLU A 338 0.28 23.67 13.11
N ARG A 339 0.72 23.77 14.35
CA ARG A 339 -0.09 24.13 15.52
C ARG A 339 -0.41 25.62 15.44
N HIS A 340 -1.68 26.01 15.52
CA HIS A 340 -2.27 26.74 16.64
C HIS A 340 -3.57 27.50 16.31
N LYS A 341 -4.47 27.45 17.29
CA LYS A 341 -5.47 28.45 17.72
C LYS A 341 -6.80 28.56 16.94
N SER A 342 -7.82 28.16 17.68
CA SER A 342 -9.26 28.30 17.52
C SER A 342 -9.77 29.74 17.47
N THR A 343 -10.71 30.04 16.56
CA THR A 343 -11.94 30.85 16.82
C THR A 343 -13.00 30.56 15.73
N PRO A 344 -14.32 30.43 16.02
CA PRO A 344 -15.32 29.98 15.05
C PRO A 344 -16.26 31.08 14.53
N ALA A 345 -16.61 31.01 13.24
CA ALA A 345 -17.82 31.57 12.61
C ALA A 345 -17.94 30.92 11.21
N GLY A 346 -19.07 30.60 10.59
CA GLY A 346 -20.49 30.73 10.86
C GLY A 346 -21.24 30.01 9.71
N SER A 347 -22.47 29.57 10.00
CA SER A 347 -23.34 28.64 9.27
C SER A 347 -23.65 28.93 7.79
N ARG A 348 -23.69 27.87 6.95
CA ARG A 348 -24.75 27.67 5.94
C ARG A 348 -25.18 26.18 5.88
N MET A 349 -26.45 25.94 6.17
CA MET A 349 -27.09 24.63 6.16
C MET A 349 -27.47 24.22 4.74
N SER A 350 -26.86 23.15 4.25
CA SER A 350 -27.40 22.29 3.20
C SER A 350 -26.89 20.86 3.43
N GLN A 351 -27.82 19.92 3.60
CA GLN A 351 -27.61 18.47 3.72
C GLN A 351 -26.42 18.01 4.59
N ARG A 352 -26.61 17.99 5.92
CA ARG A 352 -25.78 17.19 6.84
C ARG A 352 -26.02 15.69 6.60
N LYS A 353 -25.48 15.14 5.51
CA LYS A 353 -24.95 13.78 5.57
C LYS A 353 -23.82 13.79 6.59
N THR A 354 -23.76 12.77 7.41
CA THR A 354 -23.06 12.74 8.70
C THR A 354 -21.56 12.99 8.56
N SER A 355 -21.17 14.27 8.64
CA SER A 355 -19.77 14.70 8.75
C SER A 355 -19.05 13.96 9.87
N CYS A 356 -19.74 13.66 10.97
CA CYS A 356 -19.18 12.89 12.08
C CYS A 356 -18.85 11.43 11.70
N ASP A 357 -19.72 10.74 10.95
CA ASP A 357 -19.47 9.34 10.58
C ASP A 357 -18.36 9.22 9.53
N MET A 358 -18.33 10.15 8.57
CA MET A 358 -17.21 10.26 7.63
C MET A 358 -15.88 10.52 8.35
N LEU A 359 -15.87 11.41 9.34
CA LEU A 359 -14.68 11.68 10.15
C LEU A 359 -14.26 10.44 10.94
N VAL A 360 -15.20 9.67 11.52
CA VAL A 360 -14.87 8.42 12.22
C VAL A 360 -14.29 7.38 11.27
N THR A 361 -14.86 7.25 10.07
CA THR A 361 -14.29 6.36 9.05
C THR A 361 -12.88 6.83 8.69
N GLU A 362 -12.66 8.13 8.42
CA GLU A 362 -11.31 8.68 8.14
C GLU A 362 -10.34 8.53 9.33
N LEU A 363 -10.81 8.60 10.58
CA LEU A 363 -10.02 8.34 11.79
C LEU A 363 -9.54 6.89 11.89
N ILE A 364 -10.30 5.90 11.41
CA ILE A 364 -9.85 4.50 11.32
C ILE A 364 -8.66 4.37 10.33
N PHE A 365 -8.55 5.28 9.35
CA PHE A 365 -7.52 5.24 8.32
C PHE A 365 -6.34 6.18 8.57
N GLN A 366 -6.27 6.87 9.71
CA GLN A 366 -5.10 7.68 10.04
C GLN A 366 -3.86 6.79 10.22
N PRO A 367 -2.73 7.10 9.56
CA PRO A 367 -1.48 6.41 9.86
C PRO A 367 -1.12 6.66 11.33
N PRO A 368 -0.51 5.68 12.03
CA PRO A 368 -0.02 5.93 13.37
C PRO A 368 1.04 7.04 13.32
N ASP A 369 0.93 8.03 14.21
CA ASP A 369 1.88 9.13 14.33
C ASP A 369 3.30 8.57 14.57
N TRP A 370 4.13 8.52 13.53
CA TRP A 370 5.58 8.35 13.63
C TRP A 370 6.32 8.97 12.44
#